data_AF-A0A948WIF2-F1
#
_entry.id   AF-A0A948WIF2-F1
#
_cell.length_a   1.000
_cell.length_b   1.000
_cell.length_c   1.000
_cell.angle_alpha   90.00
_cell.angle_beta   90.00
_cell.angle_gamma   90.00
#
_symmetry.space_group_name_H-M   'P 1'
#
loop_
_entity.id
_entity.type
_entity.pdbx_description
1 polymer ?
#
loop_
_entity_poly.entity_id
_entity_poly.type
_entity_poly.pdbx_seq_one_letter_code
_entity_poly.pdbx_strand_id
1 'polypeptide(L)'
;TLEHLCGGAELVRNKGLWFVVPIILAVEVLGMVIKPAALAIRLFANMVGGHTLMATLMLFGSMAASLGVAAVSGISLLAGGFAVVITFLELFVAFLQAFVFMFLTAVFISQMAHHDEHHDEEHGHEGHHGSESAAAHAPGAVHGH
;
A
#
# COMPACT_ATOMS: atom_id res chain seq x y z
N THR A 1 -29.07 -14.77 -0.89
CA THR A 1 -29.16 -14.25 0.50
C THR A 1 -28.25 -13.06 0.79
N LEU A 2 -27.15 -12.80 0.05
CA LEU A 2 -26.47 -11.49 0.06
C LEU A 2 -26.90 -10.52 -1.06
N GLU A 3 -27.53 -11.01 -2.13
CA GLU A 3 -28.17 -10.13 -3.12
C GLU A 3 -29.47 -9.48 -2.63
N HIS A 4 -29.99 -9.92 -1.48
CA HIS A 4 -31.17 -9.33 -0.81
C HIS A 4 -30.78 -8.40 0.36
N LEU A 5 -29.48 -8.14 0.56
CA LEU A 5 -28.95 -7.33 1.67
C LEU A 5 -28.12 -6.13 1.22
N CYS A 6 -27.60 -6.12 0.00
CA CYS A 6 -26.89 -4.98 -0.54
C CYS A 6 -27.73 -4.26 -1.60
N GLY A 7 -28.71 -3.48 -1.14
CA GLY A 7 -29.26 -2.34 -1.87
C GLY A 7 -28.21 -1.23 -2.10
N GLY A 8 -26.95 -1.57 -2.39
CA GLY A 8 -25.87 -0.61 -2.66
C GLY A 8 -26.15 0.22 -3.91
N ALA A 9 -26.86 -0.34 -4.89
CA ALA A 9 -27.31 0.36 -6.10
C ALA A 9 -28.45 1.37 -5.83
N GLU A 10 -29.24 1.17 -4.77
CA GLU A 10 -30.31 2.09 -4.34
C GLU A 10 -29.74 3.23 -3.47
N LEU A 11 -28.68 2.95 -2.70
CA LEU A 11 -28.01 3.93 -1.83
C LEU A 11 -27.13 4.91 -2.62
N VAL A 12 -26.46 4.45 -3.70
CA VAL A 12 -25.69 5.30 -4.62
C VAL A 12 -26.57 6.22 -5.47
N ARG A 13 -27.85 5.90 -5.58
CA ARG A 13 -28.86 6.75 -6.22
C ARG A 13 -29.33 7.90 -5.33
N ASN A 14 -29.04 7.87 -4.02
CA ASN A 14 -29.34 8.99 -3.14
C ASN A 14 -28.25 10.08 -3.27
N LYS A 15 -28.66 11.33 -3.52
CA LYS A 15 -27.77 12.49 -3.73
C LYS A 15 -26.86 12.78 -2.53
N GLY A 16 -27.20 12.26 -1.34
CA GLY A 16 -26.34 12.29 -0.16
C GLY A 16 -25.07 11.42 -0.28
N LEU A 17 -25.10 10.29 -1.00
CA LEU A 17 -23.92 9.44 -1.16
C LEU A 17 -22.90 10.05 -2.13
N TRP A 18 -23.36 10.85 -3.10
CA TRP A 18 -22.49 11.62 -4.00
C TRP A 18 -21.55 12.59 -3.27
N PHE A 19 -21.93 13.09 -2.09
CA PHE A 19 -21.04 13.89 -1.24
C PHE A 19 -20.05 13.06 -0.41
N VAL A 20 -20.39 11.80 -0.11
CA VAL A 20 -19.60 10.91 0.74
C VAL A 20 -18.54 10.15 -0.06
N VAL A 21 -18.84 9.76 -1.30
CA VAL A 21 -17.91 9.09 -2.23
C VAL A 21 -16.57 9.83 -2.38
N PRO A 22 -16.51 11.15 -2.65
CA PRO A 22 -15.24 11.86 -2.76
C PRO A 22 -14.48 11.95 -1.43
N ILE A 23 -15.17 11.99 -0.29
CA ILE A 23 -14.54 11.93 1.04
C ILE A 23 -13.87 10.58 1.27
N ILE A 24 -14.55 9.49 0.92
CA ILE A 24 -14.01 8.14 1.06
C ILE A 24 -12.81 7.96 0.12
N LEU A 25 -12.92 8.41 -1.14
CA LEU A 25 -11.82 8.37 -2.09
C LEU A 25 -10.61 9.19 -1.60
N ALA A 26 -10.85 10.40 -1.08
CA ALA A 26 -9.79 11.23 -0.52
C ALA A 26 -9.12 10.56 0.69
N VAL A 27 -9.89 9.93 1.58
CA VAL A 27 -9.37 9.15 2.72
C VAL A 27 -8.60 7.91 2.25
N GLU A 28 -9.01 7.26 1.18
CA GLU A 28 -8.32 6.08 0.63
C GLU A 28 -6.94 6.46 0.05
N VAL A 29 -6.90 7.50 -0.78
CA VAL A 29 -5.65 8.03 -1.36
C VAL A 29 -4.73 8.54 -0.24
N LEU A 30 -5.28 9.28 0.72
CA LEU A 30 -4.50 9.78 1.84
C LEU A 30 -4.02 8.61 2.74
N GLY A 31 -4.86 7.60 2.96
CA GLY A 31 -4.55 6.40 3.73
C GLY A 31 -3.44 5.55 3.10
N MET A 32 -3.40 5.48 1.78
CA MET A 32 -2.33 4.80 1.03
C MET A 32 -0.95 5.43 1.28
N VAL A 33 -0.88 6.75 1.47
CA VAL A 33 0.37 7.48 1.80
C VAL A 33 0.62 7.52 3.31
N ILE A 34 -0.41 7.65 4.13
CA ILE A 34 -0.29 7.66 5.60
C ILE A 34 0.29 6.33 6.12
N LYS A 35 -0.10 5.18 5.56
CA LYS A 35 0.41 3.85 5.97
C LYS A 35 1.96 3.77 5.92
N PRO A 36 2.64 4.09 4.79
CA PRO A 36 4.10 4.14 4.74
C PRO A 36 4.71 5.36 5.44
N ALA A 37 4.04 6.52 5.46
CA ALA A 37 4.54 7.70 6.20
C ALA A 37 4.61 7.47 7.71
N ALA A 38 3.57 6.84 8.29
CA ALA A 38 3.57 6.41 9.70
C ALA A 38 4.71 5.42 9.99
N LEU A 39 5.08 4.62 8.98
CA LEU A 39 6.17 3.66 9.08
C LEU A 39 7.55 4.35 9.11
N ALA A 40 7.73 5.40 8.28
CA ALA A 40 8.94 6.22 8.22
C ALA A 40 9.15 7.04 9.51
N ILE A 41 8.09 7.67 10.03
CA ILE A 41 8.12 8.39 11.31
C ILE A 41 8.55 7.47 12.46
N ARG A 42 8.14 6.20 12.42
CA ARG A 42 8.47 5.23 13.45
C ARG A 42 9.92 4.74 13.38
N LEU A 43 10.50 4.58 12.19
CA LEU A 43 11.95 4.34 12.06
C LEU A 43 12.75 5.55 12.54
N PHE A 44 12.32 6.77 12.19
CA PHE A 44 12.93 8.01 12.67
C PHE A 44 12.86 8.13 14.20
N ALA A 45 11.70 7.83 14.79
CA ALA A 45 11.53 7.80 16.25
C ALA A 45 12.44 6.77 16.93
N ASN A 46 12.60 5.57 16.35
CA ASN A 46 13.50 4.55 16.90
C ASN A 46 14.98 4.96 16.81
N MET A 47 15.40 5.70 15.76
CA MET A 47 16.78 6.22 15.66
C MET A 47 17.03 7.39 16.63
N VAL A 48 16.04 8.27 16.82
CA VAL A 48 16.09 9.35 17.82
C VAL A 48 16.00 8.80 19.25
N GLY A 49 15.25 7.72 19.44
CA GLY A 49 15.13 6.99 20.71
C GLY A 49 16.49 6.46 21.18
N GLY A 50 17.24 5.80 20.29
CA GLY A 50 18.61 5.37 20.57
C GLY A 50 19.56 6.53 20.94
N HIS A 51 19.45 7.67 20.27
CA HIS A 51 20.25 8.86 20.61
C HIS A 51 19.87 9.43 22.00
N THR A 52 18.57 9.41 22.33
CA THR A 52 18.03 9.83 23.63
C THR A 52 18.46 8.88 24.76
N LEU A 53 18.49 7.56 24.49
CA LEU A 53 18.97 6.53 25.40
C LEU A 53 20.45 6.70 25.74
N MET A 54 21.29 6.95 24.72
CA MET A 54 22.72 7.22 24.94
C MET A 54 22.95 8.48 25.78
N ALA A 55 22.20 9.55 25.50
CA ALA A 55 22.28 10.79 26.27
C ALA A 55 21.87 10.59 27.74
N THR A 56 20.80 9.82 28.00
CA THR A 56 20.31 9.54 29.35
C THR A 56 21.25 8.63 30.13
N LEU A 57 21.84 7.61 29.50
CA LEU A 57 22.84 6.75 30.15
C LEU A 57 24.13 7.50 30.49
N MET A 58 24.62 8.39 29.63
CA MET A 58 25.76 9.26 29.95
C MET A 58 25.46 10.20 31.12
N LEU A 59 24.28 10.83 31.12
CA LEU A 59 23.86 11.71 32.22
C LEU A 59 23.73 10.94 33.53
N PHE A 60 23.05 9.80 33.53
CA PHE A 60 22.86 8.97 34.72
C PHE A 60 24.20 8.41 35.23
N GLY A 61 25.09 7.98 34.34
CA GLY A 61 26.45 7.55 34.68
C GLY A 61 27.29 8.65 35.32
N SER A 62 27.19 9.89 34.80
CA SER A 62 27.90 11.05 35.37
C SER A 62 27.38 11.42 36.77
N MET A 63 26.07 11.36 36.98
CA MET A 63 25.45 11.60 38.29
C MET A 63 25.79 10.49 39.29
N ALA A 64 25.75 9.23 38.86
CA ALA A 64 26.14 8.08 39.68
C ALA A 64 27.61 8.16 40.14
N ALA A 65 28.52 8.60 39.27
CA ALA A 65 29.92 8.82 39.61
C ALA A 65 30.10 9.90 40.70
N SER A 66 29.24 10.92 40.73
CA SER A 66 29.29 12.00 41.73
C SER A 66 28.78 11.62 43.12
N LEU A 67 27.93 10.60 43.24
CA LEU A 67 27.27 10.17 44.48
C LEU A 67 28.04 9.10 45.28
N GLY A 68 29.14 8.56 44.72
CA GLY A 68 30.00 7.56 45.38
C GLY A 68 29.88 6.17 44.76
N VAL A 69 31.02 5.64 44.30
CA VAL A 69 31.15 4.48 43.42
C VAL A 69 30.68 3.15 44.03
N ALA A 70 30.67 3.02 45.37
CA ALA A 70 30.54 1.72 46.02
C ALA A 70 29.08 1.23 46.20
N ALA A 71 28.12 2.12 46.48
CA ALA A 71 26.71 1.74 46.73
C ALA A 71 25.86 1.67 45.45
N VAL A 72 26.32 2.33 44.38
CA VAL A 72 25.57 2.49 43.12
C VAL A 72 25.93 1.42 42.08
N SER A 73 27.07 0.72 42.25
CA SER A 73 27.63 -0.21 41.25
C SER A 73 26.71 -1.39 40.91
N GLY A 74 26.11 -2.04 41.92
CA GLY A 74 25.23 -3.20 41.70
C GLY A 74 23.93 -2.84 40.99
N ILE A 75 23.32 -1.72 41.35
CA ILE A 75 22.08 -1.21 40.73
C ILE A 75 22.36 -0.71 39.31
N SER A 76 23.49 -0.05 39.09
CA SER A 76 23.90 0.43 37.77
C SER A 76 24.20 -0.70 36.78
N LEU A 77 24.76 -1.82 37.25
CA LEU A 77 25.00 -2.99 36.39
C LEU A 77 23.69 -3.65 35.97
N LEU A 78 22.73 -3.80 36.87
CA LEU A 78 21.41 -4.36 36.55
C LEU A 78 20.63 -3.44 35.58
N ALA A 79 20.63 -2.13 35.85
CA ALA A 79 19.98 -1.13 34.99
C ALA A 79 20.64 -1.05 33.61
N GLY A 80 21.98 -1.08 33.54
CA GLY A 80 22.72 -1.12 32.29
C GLY A 80 22.45 -2.39 31.48
N GLY A 81 22.37 -3.55 32.13
CA GLY A 81 22.00 -4.81 31.49
C GLY A 81 20.59 -4.78 30.89
N PHE A 82 19.63 -4.22 31.63
CA PHE A 82 18.26 -4.07 31.14
C PHE A 82 18.17 -3.08 29.97
N ALA A 83 18.95 -1.99 30.00
CA ALA A 83 19.06 -1.05 28.89
C ALA A 83 19.59 -1.72 27.61
N VAL A 84 20.61 -2.57 27.72
CA VAL A 84 21.15 -3.32 26.57
C VAL A 84 20.11 -4.25 25.95
N VAL A 85 19.33 -4.95 26.77
CA VAL A 85 18.25 -5.83 26.28
C VAL A 85 17.18 -5.03 25.54
N ILE A 86 16.77 -3.89 26.08
CA ILE A 86 15.79 -3.00 25.43
C ILE A 86 16.33 -2.49 24.09
N THR A 87 17.60 -2.05 24.01
CA THR A 87 18.23 -1.64 22.75
C THR A 87 18.22 -2.75 21.70
N PHE A 88 18.43 -4.01 22.12
CA PHE A 88 18.33 -5.17 21.23
C PHE A 88 16.90 -5.38 20.71
N LEU A 89 15.89 -5.21 21.57
CA LEU A 89 14.47 -5.25 21.16
C LEU A 89 14.12 -4.09 20.21
N GLU A 90 14.72 -2.91 20.41
CA GLU A 90 14.54 -1.74 19.55
C GLU A 90 15.12 -1.98 18.14
N LEU A 91 16.28 -2.63 18.05
CA LEU A 91 16.89 -3.07 16.79
C LEU A 91 16.04 -4.14 16.09
N PHE A 92 15.48 -5.10 16.83
CA PHE A 92 14.58 -6.11 16.27
C PHE A 92 13.32 -5.48 15.68
N VAL A 93 12.70 -4.54 16.39
CA VAL A 93 11.54 -3.78 15.89
C VAL A 93 11.93 -2.96 14.65
N ALA A 94 13.11 -2.36 14.60
CA ALA A 94 13.59 -1.64 13.42
C ALA A 94 13.70 -2.54 12.17
N PHE A 95 14.16 -3.79 12.33
CA PHE A 95 14.18 -4.78 11.26
C PHE A 95 12.78 -5.14 10.75
N LEU A 96 11.84 -5.43 11.67
CA LEU A 96 10.45 -5.74 11.30
C LEU A 96 9.76 -4.53 10.63
N GLN A 97 10.09 -3.32 11.07
CA GLN A 97 9.58 -2.08 10.50
C GLN A 97 10.02 -1.91 9.04
N ALA A 98 11.30 -2.15 8.74
CA ALA A 98 11.82 -2.11 7.38
C ALA A 98 11.25 -3.24 6.50
N PHE A 99 10.99 -4.41 7.07
CA PHE A 99 10.34 -5.52 6.37
C PHE A 99 8.91 -5.16 5.94
N VAL A 100 8.11 -4.59 6.84
CA VAL A 100 6.74 -4.15 6.53
C VAL A 100 6.74 -3.05 5.46
N PHE A 101 7.76 -2.18 5.44
CA PHE A 101 7.91 -1.13 4.43
C PHE A 101 8.11 -1.72 3.04
N MET A 102 9.05 -2.66 2.94
CA MET A 102 9.33 -3.39 1.70
C MET A 102 8.13 -4.21 1.25
N PHE A 103 7.42 -4.86 2.17
CA PHE A 103 6.23 -5.63 1.86
C PHE A 103 5.10 -4.77 1.28
N LEU A 104 4.80 -3.62 1.90
CA LEU A 104 3.80 -2.68 1.37
C LEU A 104 4.22 -2.11 0.00
N THR A 105 5.51 -1.82 -0.19
CA THR A 105 6.05 -1.37 -1.48
C THR A 105 5.89 -2.43 -2.57
N ALA A 106 6.22 -3.69 -2.27
CA ALA A 106 6.06 -4.81 -3.20
C ALA A 106 4.57 -5.05 -3.56
N VAL A 107 3.67 -4.98 -2.58
CA VAL A 107 2.22 -5.10 -2.82
C VAL A 107 1.71 -3.94 -3.68
N PHE A 108 2.15 -2.70 -3.41
CA PHE A 108 1.77 -1.54 -4.20
C PHE A 108 2.26 -1.64 -5.65
N ILE A 109 3.52 -2.03 -5.87
CA ILE A 109 4.07 -2.29 -7.21
C ILE A 109 3.30 -3.43 -7.91
N SER A 110 2.97 -4.50 -7.17
CA SER A 110 2.20 -5.63 -7.70
C SER A 110 0.78 -5.24 -8.11
N GLN A 111 0.14 -4.33 -7.38
CA GLN A 111 -1.17 -3.77 -7.72
C GLN A 111 -1.13 -2.86 -8.95
N MET A 112 -0.04 -2.09 -9.11
CA MET A 112 0.17 -1.26 -10.30
C MET A 112 0.48 -2.07 -11.55
N ALA A 113 1.26 -3.15 -11.40
CA ALA A 113 1.66 -4.02 -12.51
C ALA A 113 0.49 -4.84 -13.10
N HIS A 114 -0.60 -5.05 -12.36
CA HIS A 114 -1.78 -5.81 -12.83
C HIS A 114 -2.77 -4.98 -13.66
N HIS A 115 -2.47 -3.72 -14.00
CA HIS A 115 -3.36 -2.85 -14.77
C HIS A 115 -3.02 -2.76 -16.28
N ASP A 116 -2.15 -3.63 -16.81
CA ASP A 116 -1.77 -3.61 -18.23
C ASP A 116 -2.25 -4.83 -19.06
N GLU A 117 -2.94 -5.82 -18.47
CA GLU A 117 -3.30 -7.08 -19.18
C GLU A 117 -4.78 -7.22 -19.58
N HIS A 118 -5.54 -6.13 -19.71
CA HIS A 118 -6.97 -6.21 -20.09
C HIS A 118 -7.36 -5.31 -21.28
N HIS A 119 -6.63 -5.39 -22.39
CA HIS A 119 -7.09 -4.87 -23.69
C HIS A 119 -6.59 -5.74 -24.85
N ASP A 120 -7.00 -7.01 -24.91
CA ASP A 120 -6.93 -7.81 -26.15
C ASP A 120 -8.19 -8.69 -26.26
N GLU A 121 -9.37 -8.07 -26.31
CA GLU A 121 -10.53 -8.67 -26.97
C GLU A 121 -11.14 -7.64 -27.93
N GLU A 122 -10.59 -7.56 -29.13
CA GLU A 122 -11.34 -7.00 -30.27
C GLU A 122 -12.33 -8.07 -30.77
N HIS A 123 -13.60 -7.74 -30.54
CA HIS A 123 -14.77 -8.35 -31.14
C HIS A 123 -14.72 -8.36 -32.67
N GLY A 124 -14.95 -9.54 -33.26
CA GLY A 124 -15.26 -9.70 -34.68
C GLY A 124 -16.42 -10.66 -34.89
N HIS A 125 -17.64 -10.26 -34.51
CA HIS A 125 -18.87 -10.94 -34.94
C HIS A 125 -19.70 -10.01 -35.85
N GLU A 126 -19.76 -10.43 -37.12
CA GLU A 126 -20.91 -10.42 -38.04
C GLU A 126 -21.60 -9.12 -38.50
N GLY A 127 -21.71 -9.01 -39.84
CA GLY A 127 -22.91 -8.50 -40.50
C GLY A 127 -22.70 -7.44 -41.60
N HIS A 128 -22.55 -7.87 -42.87
CA HIS A 128 -23.08 -7.04 -43.96
C HIS A 128 -23.59 -7.85 -45.18
N HIS A 129 -24.92 -7.97 -45.24
CA HIS A 129 -25.80 -7.95 -46.41
C HIS A 129 -25.63 -8.96 -47.56
N GLY A 130 -26.57 -9.91 -47.59
CA GLY A 130 -27.22 -10.29 -48.83
C GLY A 130 -28.31 -9.27 -49.18
N SER A 131 -28.25 -8.73 -50.40
CA SER A 131 -29.41 -8.16 -51.08
C SER A 131 -29.39 -8.61 -52.53
N GLU A 132 -30.29 -9.54 -52.80
CA GLU A 132 -30.77 -9.93 -54.11
C GLU A 132 -31.28 -8.69 -54.85
N SER A 133 -30.76 -8.41 -56.04
CA SER A 133 -31.42 -7.54 -57.03
C SER A 133 -31.37 -8.23 -58.38
N ALA A 134 -32.56 -8.54 -58.87
CA ALA A 134 -32.84 -9.27 -60.07
C ALA A 134 -32.55 -8.48 -61.35
N ALA A 135 -32.37 -9.27 -62.43
CA ALA A 135 -32.77 -9.00 -63.82
C ALA A 135 -32.05 -7.90 -64.63
N ALA A 136 -31.33 -8.32 -65.68
CA ALA A 136 -31.62 -7.93 -67.08
C ALA A 136 -30.61 -8.53 -68.10
N HIS A 137 -31.11 -9.43 -68.95
CA HIS A 137 -31.12 -9.25 -70.41
C HIS A 137 -29.81 -9.26 -71.27
N ALA A 138 -29.43 -10.48 -71.73
CA ALA A 138 -29.06 -10.88 -73.12
C ALA A 138 -27.91 -10.17 -73.91
N PRO A 139 -27.63 -10.49 -75.21
CA PRO A 139 -26.91 -11.66 -75.75
C PRO A 139 -25.68 -11.31 -76.66
N GLY A 140 -24.77 -12.27 -76.88
CA GLY A 140 -23.99 -12.45 -78.13
C GLY A 140 -22.70 -11.64 -78.39
N ALA A 141 -21.55 -12.34 -78.44
CA ALA A 141 -20.31 -11.98 -79.16
C ALA A 141 -19.44 -13.25 -79.28
N VAL A 142 -19.44 -14.00 -80.39
CA VAL A 142 -18.52 -13.96 -81.56
C VAL A 142 -17.06 -13.59 -81.24
N HIS A 143 -16.18 -14.61 -81.27
CA HIS A 143 -14.75 -14.71 -81.70
C HIS A 143 -14.06 -15.72 -80.77
N GLY A 144 -13.32 -16.75 -81.17
CA GLY A 144 -12.74 -17.19 -82.43
C GLY A 144 -11.64 -18.21 -82.07
N HIS A 145 -11.36 -19.13 -83.01
CA HIS A 145 -10.44 -20.29 -82.95
C HIS A 145 -10.98 -21.58 -82.35
#